data_AF-A0A954LPJ4-F1
#
_entry.id   AF-A0A954LPJ4-F1
#
_cell.length_a   1.000
_cell.length_b   1.000
_cell.length_c   1.000
_cell.angle_alpha   90.00
_cell.angle_beta   90.00
_cell.angle_gamma   90.00
#
_symmetry.space_group_name_H-M   'P 1'
#
loop_
_entity.id
_entity.type
_entity.pdbx_description
1 polymer ?
#
loop_
_entity_poly.entity_id
_entity_poly.type
_entity_poly.pdbx_seq_one_letter_code
_entity_poly.pdbx_strand_id
1 'polypeptide(L)'
;MPSTINNLRITFWGTQGSLQHFPGPDEVDDYTNQIAVDMIYRVLRDLQARNPGGKVDLDELIGPINNESVKECFERIGRAHPSVYGGETTCTEIETSDGYLIVIDGGSGIRHFARQRIMDWRDRTDRTLHILGTHDHLDHRIGLPFSDICFARPAFQLNVFGNYRFLAALDDRFAVFSKEVTEATHRDDPLDYRMMAAEFHGTQIRDLQNPDPKERQVPNCETHDLSKPIVLGKTVITPFPVYHADTPCLAYRFEHEDVVFLFCTDHELRHGDDPQHPRQKRSEAAEQLVRRMAKNADVAYFDGQYLLEEYHGRKGTGRCTPGVSRMDWGHSCIEDVIERAYDCQIKRTFIGHHDPDREWLDRLTLDERLQADSKDTGCHIELAKDRQVVDL
;
A
#
# COMPACT_ATOMS: atom_id res chain seq x y z
N MET A 1 -22.48 -7.89 11.21
CA MET A 1 -22.87 -6.84 10.24
C MET A 1 -21.58 -6.23 9.73
N PRO A 2 -21.31 -6.15 8.42
CA PRO A 2 -20.19 -5.35 7.93
C PRO A 2 -20.36 -3.93 8.46
N SER A 3 -19.29 -3.33 9.01
CA SER A 3 -19.34 -1.93 9.45
C SER A 3 -19.64 -1.04 8.25
N THR A 4 -20.66 -0.20 8.37
CA THR A 4 -21.03 0.79 7.36
C THR A 4 -19.83 1.67 7.05
N ILE A 5 -19.52 1.86 5.77
CA ILE A 5 -18.48 2.78 5.30
C ILE A 5 -19.15 4.13 5.11
N ASN A 6 -18.65 5.16 5.81
CA ASN A 6 -19.20 6.51 5.71
C ASN A 6 -18.77 7.17 4.39
N ASN A 7 -17.45 7.26 4.16
CA ASN A 7 -16.89 7.75 2.91
C ASN A 7 -15.97 6.71 2.26
N LEU A 8 -14.72 6.63 2.72
CA LEU A 8 -13.73 5.68 2.21
C LEU A 8 -13.24 4.77 3.33
N ARG A 9 -13.04 3.49 3.02
CA ARG A 9 -12.26 2.57 3.84
C ARG A 9 -11.03 2.13 3.08
N ILE A 10 -9.87 2.35 3.66
CA ILE A 10 -8.58 2.02 3.07
C ILE A 10 -7.98 0.85 3.83
N THR A 11 -7.50 -0.18 3.13
CA THR A 11 -6.79 -1.31 3.73
C THR A 11 -5.44 -1.48 3.06
N PHE A 12 -4.36 -1.44 3.84
CA PHE A 12 -3.01 -1.69 3.32
C PHE A 12 -2.71 -3.19 3.35
N TRP A 13 -2.77 -3.88 2.21
CA TRP A 13 -2.50 -5.32 2.08
C TRP A 13 -1.02 -5.67 1.92
N GLY A 14 -0.19 -4.66 1.70
CA GLY A 14 1.26 -4.76 1.66
C GLY A 14 1.87 -3.38 1.73
N THR A 15 2.85 -3.21 2.60
CA THR A 15 3.54 -1.93 2.86
C THR A 15 5.05 -2.04 2.70
N GLN A 16 5.56 -3.18 2.21
CA GLN A 16 6.98 -3.44 2.04
C GLN A 16 7.49 -3.00 0.67
N GLY A 17 8.66 -2.38 0.64
CA GLY A 17 9.35 -2.01 -0.60
C GLY A 17 10.23 -3.12 -1.16
N SER A 18 10.36 -3.18 -2.49
CA SER A 18 11.28 -4.03 -3.26
C SER A 18 11.08 -5.55 -3.14
N LEU A 19 11.10 -6.10 -1.93
CA LEU A 19 11.03 -7.53 -1.67
C LEU A 19 10.19 -7.79 -0.42
N GLN A 20 9.47 -8.90 -0.44
CA GLN A 20 8.79 -9.38 0.74
C GLN A 20 9.81 -9.66 1.85
N HIS A 21 9.53 -9.18 3.05
CA HIS A 21 10.34 -9.46 4.22
C HIS A 21 9.41 -9.65 5.41
N PHE A 22 9.48 -10.84 6.01
CA PHE A 22 8.77 -11.16 7.24
C PHE A 22 9.78 -11.20 8.39
N PRO A 23 9.37 -10.83 9.62
CA PRO A 23 10.27 -10.83 10.76
C PRO A 23 10.94 -12.20 10.95
N GLY A 24 12.22 -12.19 11.31
CA GLY A 24 12.98 -13.40 11.63
C GLY A 24 12.46 -14.09 12.90
N PRO A 25 12.83 -15.35 13.17
CA PRO A 25 12.34 -16.10 14.35
C PRO A 25 12.49 -15.36 15.68
N ASP A 26 13.64 -14.71 15.92
CA ASP A 26 13.89 -13.96 17.15
C ASP A 26 12.99 -12.72 17.26
N GLU A 27 12.74 -12.02 16.14
CA GLU A 27 11.81 -10.90 16.09
C GLU A 27 10.37 -11.36 16.32
N VAL A 28 10.00 -12.54 15.80
CA VAL A 28 8.71 -13.18 16.06
C VAL A 28 8.56 -13.54 17.53
N ASP A 29 9.61 -14.01 18.21
CA ASP A 29 9.60 -14.31 19.63
C ASP A 29 9.42 -13.03 20.47
N ASP A 30 10.21 -11.99 20.20
CA ASP A 30 10.07 -10.68 20.86
C ASP A 30 8.68 -10.09 20.66
N TYR A 31 8.15 -10.20 19.45
CA TYR A 31 6.81 -9.77 19.09
C TYR A 31 5.71 -10.56 19.81
N THR A 32 5.85 -11.88 19.85
CA THR A 32 4.93 -12.76 20.57
C THR A 32 4.92 -12.43 22.06
N ASN A 33 6.08 -12.12 22.63
CA ASN A 33 6.20 -11.66 24.01
C ASN A 33 5.47 -10.32 24.22
N GLN A 34 5.59 -9.36 23.31
CA GLN A 34 4.88 -8.07 23.41
C GLN A 34 3.35 -8.23 23.31
N ILE A 35 2.85 -9.06 22.39
CA ILE A 35 1.42 -9.39 22.28
C ILE A 35 0.93 -9.99 23.60
N ALA A 36 1.68 -10.96 24.13
CA ALA A 36 1.32 -11.64 25.36
C ALA A 36 1.23 -10.63 26.51
N VAL A 37 2.18 -9.68 26.60
CA VAL A 37 2.17 -8.60 27.58
C VAL A 37 0.96 -7.67 27.41
N ASP A 38 0.68 -7.18 26.20
CA ASP A 38 -0.49 -6.30 25.94
C ASP A 38 -1.82 -7.01 26.23
N MET A 39 -1.93 -8.27 25.83
CA MET A 39 -3.09 -9.11 26.12
C MET A 39 -3.29 -9.28 27.63
N ILE A 40 -2.22 -9.56 28.38
CA ILE A 40 -2.27 -9.64 29.86
C ILE A 40 -2.74 -8.29 30.43
N TYR A 41 -2.23 -7.16 29.96
CA TYR A 41 -2.67 -5.85 30.43
C TYR A 41 -4.14 -5.55 30.13
N ARG A 42 -4.63 -5.90 28.93
CA ARG A 42 -6.04 -5.73 28.55
C ARG A 42 -6.95 -6.58 29.42
N VAL A 43 -6.58 -7.85 29.63
CA VAL A 43 -7.27 -8.74 30.57
C VAL A 43 -7.30 -8.12 31.96
N LEU A 44 -6.17 -7.68 32.49
CA LEU A 44 -6.10 -7.06 33.83
C LEU A 44 -6.93 -5.78 33.95
N ARG A 45 -6.99 -4.94 32.91
CA ARG A 45 -7.81 -3.71 32.91
C ARG A 45 -9.31 -4.02 32.88
N ASP A 46 -9.75 -4.94 32.01
CA ASP A 46 -11.15 -5.39 31.98
C ASP A 46 -11.55 -5.98 33.33
N LEU A 47 -10.66 -6.76 33.95
CA LEU A 47 -10.85 -7.32 35.30
C LEU A 47 -10.98 -6.23 36.37
N GLN A 48 -10.09 -5.26 36.40
CA GLN A 48 -10.17 -4.13 37.35
C GLN A 48 -11.42 -3.29 37.15
N ALA A 49 -11.86 -3.07 35.90
CA ALA A 49 -13.07 -2.32 35.61
C ALA A 49 -14.34 -3.02 36.12
N ARG A 50 -14.37 -4.35 36.07
CA ARG A 50 -15.51 -5.16 36.54
C ARG A 50 -15.51 -5.38 38.05
N ASN A 51 -14.34 -5.48 38.66
CA ASN A 51 -14.21 -5.75 40.09
C ASN A 51 -13.11 -4.90 40.76
N PRO A 52 -13.39 -3.62 41.07
CA PRO A 52 -12.39 -2.66 41.54
C PRO A 52 -11.74 -2.99 42.91
N GLY A 53 -12.17 -4.06 43.59
CA GLY A 53 -11.66 -4.44 44.91
C GLY A 53 -11.68 -5.94 45.24
N GLY A 54 -11.86 -6.83 44.26
CA GLY A 54 -12.05 -8.26 44.50
C GLY A 54 -11.00 -9.18 43.86
N LYS A 55 -10.88 -10.39 44.42
CA LYS A 55 -10.16 -11.51 43.79
C LYS A 55 -10.92 -11.94 42.53
N VAL A 56 -10.18 -12.23 41.47
CA VAL A 56 -10.72 -12.67 40.17
C VAL A 56 -10.57 -14.19 40.06
N ASP A 57 -11.65 -14.87 39.67
CA ASP A 57 -11.60 -16.27 39.23
C ASP A 57 -11.37 -16.31 37.70
N LEU A 58 -10.36 -17.06 37.26
CA LEU A 58 -10.03 -17.20 35.84
C LEU A 58 -11.09 -18.02 35.09
N ASP A 59 -11.76 -18.96 35.75
CA ASP A 59 -12.81 -19.77 35.13
C ASP A 59 -14.09 -18.94 34.86
N GLU A 60 -14.37 -17.91 35.68
CA GLU A 60 -15.43 -16.93 35.39
C GLU A 60 -15.07 -16.00 34.21
N LEU A 61 -13.79 -15.80 33.95
CA LEU A 61 -13.31 -14.89 32.92
C LEU A 61 -13.37 -15.53 31.53
N ILE A 62 -12.81 -16.71 31.37
CA ILE A 62 -12.61 -17.35 30.05
C ILE A 62 -13.62 -18.49 29.85
N GLY A 63 -14.31 -18.96 30.89
CA GLY A 63 -15.03 -20.22 30.84
C GLY A 63 -14.06 -21.42 30.69
N PRO A 64 -14.57 -22.63 30.38
CA PRO A 64 -13.72 -23.78 30.12
C PRO A 64 -12.78 -23.49 28.94
N ILE A 65 -11.47 -23.69 29.10
CA ILE A 65 -10.46 -23.37 28.09
C ILE A 65 -10.67 -24.24 26.84
N ASN A 66 -11.22 -23.65 25.79
CA ASN A 66 -11.43 -24.26 24.48
C ASN A 66 -11.41 -23.16 23.38
N ASN A 67 -11.44 -23.57 22.11
CA ASN A 67 -11.33 -22.62 20.99
C ASN A 67 -12.44 -21.56 20.96
N GLU A 68 -13.66 -21.93 21.34
CA GLU A 68 -14.83 -21.05 21.28
C GLU A 68 -14.79 -20.02 22.42
N SER A 69 -14.51 -20.48 23.64
CA SER A 69 -14.43 -19.63 24.83
C SER A 69 -13.25 -18.64 24.79
N VAL A 70 -12.12 -19.08 24.22
CA VAL A 70 -10.96 -18.21 23.93
C VAL A 70 -11.32 -17.17 22.87
N LYS A 71 -12.06 -17.55 21.82
CA LYS A 71 -12.50 -16.63 20.76
C LYS A 71 -13.46 -15.56 21.31
N GLU A 72 -14.46 -15.94 22.09
CA GLU A 72 -15.39 -15.02 22.73
C GLU A 72 -14.68 -14.06 23.70
N CYS A 73 -13.71 -14.58 24.48
CA CYS A 73 -12.89 -13.75 25.36
C CYS A 73 -12.11 -12.70 24.55
N PHE A 74 -11.49 -13.11 23.44
CA PHE A 74 -10.77 -12.22 22.52
C PHE A 74 -11.67 -11.15 21.88
N GLU A 75 -12.89 -11.50 21.48
CA GLU A 75 -13.87 -10.54 20.94
C GLU A 75 -14.26 -9.48 21.99
N ARG A 76 -14.31 -9.88 23.27
CA ARG A 76 -14.69 -9.00 24.38
C ARG A 76 -13.58 -8.06 24.86
N ILE A 77 -12.34 -8.56 24.99
CA ILE A 77 -11.19 -7.78 25.49
C ILE A 77 -10.45 -7.03 24.38
N GLY A 78 -10.75 -7.35 23.12
CA GLY A 78 -10.02 -6.91 21.94
C GLY A 78 -8.76 -7.75 21.72
N ARG A 79 -8.61 -8.29 20.51
CA ARG A 79 -7.34 -8.90 20.09
C ARG A 79 -6.30 -7.81 19.91
N ALA A 80 -5.16 -7.95 20.57
CA ALA A 80 -3.93 -7.37 20.05
C ALA A 80 -3.60 -8.14 18.76
N HIS A 81 -4.09 -7.64 17.62
CA HIS A 81 -3.44 -7.94 16.36
C HIS A 81 -2.21 -7.08 16.36
N PRO A 82 -1.04 -7.67 16.56
CA PRO A 82 0.13 -6.85 16.57
C PRO A 82 0.33 -6.27 15.17
N SER A 83 0.81 -5.05 15.11
CA SER A 83 1.06 -4.39 13.85
C SER A 83 2.33 -4.97 13.24
N VAL A 84 2.24 -5.56 12.05
CA VAL A 84 3.44 -5.98 11.31
C VAL A 84 3.81 -4.82 10.40
N TYR A 85 5.04 -4.31 10.53
CA TYR A 85 5.58 -3.37 9.54
C TYR A 85 6.18 -4.17 8.41
N GLY A 86 5.54 -4.20 7.24
CA GLY A 86 6.02 -4.93 6.07
C GLY A 86 5.33 -6.27 5.83
N GLY A 87 6.08 -7.28 5.41
CA GLY A 87 5.56 -8.57 4.95
C GLY A 87 5.40 -8.61 3.44
N GLU A 88 4.26 -8.15 2.96
CA GLU A 88 3.92 -8.18 1.53
C GLU A 88 4.24 -6.85 0.84
N THR A 89 4.55 -6.91 -0.45
CA THR A 89 4.82 -5.71 -1.24
C THR A 89 3.54 -4.97 -1.61
N THR A 90 3.70 -3.69 -1.96
CA THR A 90 2.65 -2.67 -2.17
C THR A 90 1.37 -3.21 -2.78
N CYS A 91 0.29 -3.15 -1.98
CA CYS A 91 -1.07 -3.36 -2.43
C CYS A 91 -2.00 -2.62 -1.48
N THR A 92 -2.77 -1.67 -1.98
CA THR A 92 -3.69 -0.86 -1.16
C THR A 92 -5.09 -0.98 -1.72
N GLU A 93 -6.03 -1.33 -0.88
CA GLU A 93 -7.45 -1.38 -1.21
C GLU A 93 -8.16 -0.11 -0.75
N ILE A 94 -9.13 0.35 -1.54
CA ILE A 94 -10.07 1.42 -1.21
C ILE A 94 -11.48 0.91 -1.50
N GLU A 95 -12.32 0.87 -0.47
CA GLU A 95 -13.75 0.65 -0.56
C GLU A 95 -14.47 2.01 -0.44
N THR A 96 -15.38 2.30 -1.37
CA THR A 96 -16.15 3.55 -1.36
C THR A 96 -17.55 3.34 -0.78
N SER A 97 -18.13 4.39 -0.20
CA SER A 97 -19.48 4.36 0.38
C SER A 97 -20.58 3.99 -0.62
N ASP A 98 -20.35 4.29 -1.91
CA ASP A 98 -21.24 3.97 -3.03
C ASP A 98 -20.93 2.62 -3.70
N GLY A 99 -20.04 1.81 -3.11
CA GLY A 99 -19.89 0.38 -3.40
C GLY A 99 -18.84 0.01 -4.43
N TYR A 100 -17.99 0.94 -4.86
CA TYR A 100 -16.85 0.65 -5.72
C TYR A 100 -15.68 0.06 -4.93
N LEU A 101 -14.98 -0.89 -5.56
CA LEU A 101 -13.76 -1.48 -5.05
C LEU A 101 -12.57 -1.11 -5.94
N ILE A 102 -11.58 -0.45 -5.35
CA ILE A 102 -10.38 -0.01 -6.04
C ILE A 102 -9.16 -0.63 -5.34
N VAL A 103 -8.19 -1.08 -6.11
CA VAL A 103 -6.88 -1.53 -5.64
C VAL A 103 -5.81 -0.69 -6.32
N ILE A 104 -4.87 -0.17 -5.55
CA ILE A 104 -3.65 0.46 -6.06
C ILE A 104 -2.53 -0.56 -5.95
N ASP A 105 -1.91 -0.83 -7.10
CA ASP A 105 -0.88 -1.83 -7.32
C ASP A 105 -1.28 -3.28 -6.99
N GLY A 106 -0.62 -4.19 -7.68
CA GLY A 106 -0.80 -5.64 -7.58
C GLY A 106 0.46 -6.33 -7.08
N GLY A 107 1.14 -5.74 -6.10
CA GLY A 107 2.24 -6.37 -5.39
C GLY A 107 1.80 -7.67 -4.71
N SER A 108 2.73 -8.32 -4.02
CA SER A 108 2.47 -9.64 -3.44
C SER A 108 1.31 -9.65 -2.42
N GLY A 109 0.99 -8.48 -1.84
CA GLY A 109 -0.13 -8.27 -0.91
C GLY A 109 -1.51 -8.52 -1.51
N ILE A 110 -1.64 -8.43 -2.84
CA ILE A 110 -2.91 -8.69 -3.54
C ILE A 110 -3.42 -10.12 -3.32
N ARG A 111 -2.56 -11.06 -2.93
CA ARG A 111 -2.95 -12.44 -2.62
C ARG A 111 -3.82 -12.51 -1.36
N HIS A 112 -3.54 -11.71 -0.34
CA HIS A 112 -4.38 -11.67 0.87
C HIS A 112 -5.71 -10.99 0.58
N PHE A 113 -5.67 -9.86 -0.13
CA PHE A 113 -6.85 -9.19 -0.68
C PHE A 113 -7.74 -10.18 -1.45
N ALA A 114 -7.18 -10.92 -2.41
CA ALA A 114 -7.93 -11.84 -3.25
C ALA A 114 -8.60 -12.95 -2.46
N ARG A 115 -7.87 -13.58 -1.51
CA ARG A 115 -8.44 -14.63 -0.65
C ARG A 115 -9.64 -14.13 0.15
N GLN A 116 -9.57 -12.91 0.66
CA GLN A 116 -10.69 -12.30 1.37
C GLN A 116 -11.85 -11.98 0.41
N ARG A 117 -11.59 -11.28 -0.70
CA ARG A 117 -12.67 -10.84 -1.61
C ARG A 117 -13.36 -11.97 -2.35
N ILE A 118 -12.65 -13.05 -2.69
CA ILE A 118 -13.28 -14.25 -3.25
C ILE A 118 -14.31 -14.84 -2.27
N MET A 119 -13.99 -14.86 -0.97
CA MET A 119 -14.90 -15.35 0.05
C MET A 119 -16.07 -14.40 0.27
N ASP A 120 -15.80 -13.10 0.41
CA ASP A 120 -16.82 -12.07 0.64
C ASP A 120 -17.82 -11.98 -0.52
N TRP A 121 -17.36 -12.19 -1.74
CA TRP A 121 -18.15 -12.03 -2.96
C TRP A 121 -18.59 -13.36 -3.58
N ARG A 122 -18.46 -14.47 -2.85
CA ARG A 122 -18.79 -15.82 -3.35
C ARG A 122 -20.21 -15.94 -3.93
N ASP A 123 -21.15 -15.15 -3.41
CA ASP A 123 -22.57 -15.15 -3.80
C ASP A 123 -22.96 -13.92 -4.64
N ARG A 124 -22.01 -13.02 -4.96
CA ARG A 124 -22.28 -11.83 -5.80
C ARG A 124 -22.29 -12.17 -7.29
N THR A 125 -23.24 -11.58 -7.99
CA THR A 125 -23.34 -11.61 -9.46
C THR A 125 -22.41 -10.61 -10.13
N ASP A 126 -22.20 -9.45 -9.51
CA ASP A 126 -21.24 -8.44 -9.95
C ASP A 126 -19.96 -8.55 -9.10
N ARG A 127 -18.84 -8.76 -9.78
CA ARG A 127 -17.50 -8.90 -9.21
C ARG A 127 -16.52 -7.97 -9.91
N THR A 128 -16.90 -6.71 -10.02
CA THR A 128 -16.07 -5.67 -10.64
C THR A 128 -15.03 -5.13 -9.66
N LEU A 129 -13.78 -5.06 -10.11
CA LEU A 129 -12.64 -4.48 -9.40
C LEU A 129 -11.90 -3.52 -10.32
N HIS A 130 -11.54 -2.36 -9.80
CA HIS A 130 -10.70 -1.37 -10.49
C HIS A 130 -9.27 -1.44 -9.94
N ILE A 131 -8.27 -1.57 -10.79
CA ILE A 131 -6.86 -1.63 -10.42
C ILE A 131 -6.15 -0.41 -10.99
N LEU A 132 -5.44 0.34 -10.16
CA LEU A 132 -4.63 1.49 -10.55
C LEU A 132 -3.15 1.14 -10.36
N GLY A 133 -2.39 1.01 -11.43
CA GLY A 133 -0.97 0.72 -11.41
C GLY A 133 -0.11 1.99 -11.36
N THR A 134 0.86 2.05 -10.46
CA THR A 134 1.78 3.18 -10.31
C THR A 134 2.91 3.12 -11.33
N HIS A 135 3.64 2.00 -11.41
CA HIS A 135 4.77 1.78 -12.33
C HIS A 135 5.21 0.31 -12.45
N ASP A 136 6.10 -0.01 -13.41
CA ASP A 136 6.39 -1.39 -13.85
C ASP A 136 7.36 -2.23 -12.99
N HIS A 137 7.82 -1.72 -11.84
CA HIS A 137 8.66 -2.54 -10.97
C HIS A 137 7.92 -3.76 -10.43
N LEU A 138 8.67 -4.82 -10.15
CA LEU A 138 8.10 -6.13 -9.84
C LEU A 138 7.28 -6.11 -8.55
N ASP A 139 7.77 -5.47 -7.51
CA ASP A 139 7.10 -5.36 -6.22
C ASP A 139 5.73 -4.67 -6.26
N HIS A 140 5.40 -3.96 -7.34
CA HIS A 140 4.09 -3.32 -7.55
C HIS A 140 3.13 -4.14 -8.42
N ARG A 141 3.58 -5.27 -9.01
CA ARG A 141 2.74 -6.05 -9.94
C ARG A 141 2.90 -7.57 -9.86
N ILE A 142 3.90 -8.06 -9.14
CA ILE A 142 4.28 -9.48 -9.12
C ILE A 142 3.17 -10.37 -8.58
N GLY A 143 2.30 -9.87 -7.69
CA GLY A 143 1.23 -10.67 -7.11
C GLY A 143 0.04 -10.86 -8.04
N LEU A 144 -0.26 -9.88 -8.91
CA LEU A 144 -1.50 -9.85 -9.68
C LEU A 144 -1.65 -11.05 -10.65
N PRO A 145 -0.67 -11.39 -11.50
CA PRO A 145 -0.79 -12.53 -12.41
C PRO A 145 -0.96 -13.89 -11.72
N PHE A 146 -0.49 -14.01 -10.47
CA PHE A 146 -0.56 -15.23 -9.66
C PHE A 146 -1.66 -15.17 -8.59
N SER A 147 -2.51 -14.14 -8.62
CA SER A 147 -3.57 -13.96 -7.65
C SER A 147 -4.75 -14.86 -7.97
N ASP A 148 -5.34 -15.49 -6.94
CA ASP A 148 -6.51 -16.36 -7.06
C ASP A 148 -7.69 -15.63 -7.75
N ILE A 149 -7.74 -14.30 -7.68
CA ILE A 149 -8.79 -13.49 -8.31
C ILE A 149 -8.81 -13.62 -9.84
N CYS A 150 -7.65 -13.86 -10.46
CA CYS A 150 -7.52 -14.04 -11.90
C CYS A 150 -8.10 -15.37 -12.39
N PHE A 151 -8.26 -16.35 -11.49
CA PHE A 151 -8.69 -17.72 -11.82
C PHE A 151 -10.04 -18.11 -11.20
N ALA A 152 -10.54 -17.31 -10.24
CA ALA A 152 -11.77 -17.58 -9.52
C ALA A 152 -13.00 -17.65 -10.45
N ARG A 153 -13.98 -18.47 -10.06
CA ARG A 153 -15.30 -18.57 -10.70
C ARG A 153 -16.42 -18.39 -9.67
N PRO A 154 -17.51 -17.66 -10.00
CA PRO A 154 -17.72 -16.78 -11.15
C PRO A 154 -16.59 -15.75 -11.37
N ALA A 155 -16.34 -15.41 -12.64
CA ALA A 155 -15.22 -14.58 -13.05
C ALA A 155 -15.32 -13.16 -12.47
N PHE A 156 -14.15 -12.57 -12.18
CA PHE A 156 -14.04 -11.15 -11.85
C PHE A 156 -13.91 -10.30 -13.11
N GLN A 157 -14.42 -9.08 -13.05
CA GLN A 157 -14.27 -8.05 -14.06
C GLN A 157 -13.20 -7.07 -13.59
N LEU A 158 -12.03 -7.07 -14.23
CA LEU A 158 -10.85 -6.32 -13.79
C LEU A 158 -10.58 -5.15 -14.74
N ASN A 159 -10.87 -3.93 -14.29
CA ASN A 159 -10.55 -2.71 -15.02
C ASN A 159 -9.17 -2.21 -14.57
N VAL A 160 -8.15 -2.33 -15.42
CA VAL A 160 -6.75 -2.06 -15.07
C VAL A 160 -6.28 -0.77 -15.73
N PHE A 161 -5.98 0.23 -14.91
CA PHE A 161 -5.44 1.51 -15.34
C PHE A 161 -3.94 1.58 -15.00
N GLY A 162 -3.16 2.22 -15.85
CA GLY A 162 -1.74 2.46 -15.55
C GLY A 162 -1.02 3.09 -16.74
N ASN A 163 0.24 3.44 -16.55
CA ASN A 163 1.08 3.89 -17.67
C ASN A 163 1.41 2.73 -18.63
N TYR A 164 1.99 3.06 -19.78
CA TYR A 164 2.29 2.05 -20.80
C TYR A 164 3.22 0.94 -20.29
N ARG A 165 4.20 1.26 -19.43
CA ARG A 165 5.16 0.27 -18.93
C ARG A 165 4.49 -0.71 -17.97
N PHE A 166 3.62 -0.24 -17.08
CA PHE A 166 2.88 -1.10 -16.16
C PHE A 166 2.02 -2.11 -16.94
N LEU A 167 1.22 -1.61 -17.87
CA LEU A 167 0.33 -2.46 -18.69
C LEU A 167 1.11 -3.39 -19.62
N ALA A 168 2.16 -2.90 -20.28
CA ALA A 168 3.02 -3.74 -21.12
C ALA A 168 3.73 -4.82 -20.30
N ALA A 169 4.19 -4.52 -19.09
CA ALA A 169 4.86 -5.50 -18.24
C ALA A 169 3.91 -6.61 -17.74
N LEU A 170 2.61 -6.33 -17.64
CA LEU A 170 1.57 -7.34 -17.41
C LEU A 170 1.29 -8.13 -18.69
N ASP A 171 1.22 -7.47 -19.85
CA ASP A 171 0.85 -8.14 -21.10
C ASP A 171 1.98 -8.97 -21.71
N ASP A 172 3.18 -8.40 -21.86
CA ASP A 172 4.32 -9.02 -22.55
C ASP A 172 4.72 -10.36 -21.94
N ARG A 173 4.56 -10.50 -20.61
CA ARG A 173 4.92 -11.71 -19.87
C ARG A 173 3.73 -12.65 -19.64
N PHE A 174 2.59 -12.10 -19.26
CA PHE A 174 1.47 -12.88 -18.73
C PHE A 174 0.24 -12.87 -19.63
N ALA A 175 0.32 -12.22 -20.80
CA ALA A 175 -0.75 -12.13 -21.78
C ALA A 175 -2.09 -11.67 -21.17
N VAL A 176 -2.02 -10.77 -20.19
CA VAL A 176 -3.18 -10.36 -19.38
C VAL A 176 -4.30 -9.81 -20.26
N PHE A 177 -3.96 -9.00 -21.27
CA PHE A 177 -4.90 -8.35 -22.18
C PHE A 177 -4.91 -8.97 -23.59
N SER A 178 -3.76 -9.33 -24.14
CA SER A 178 -3.63 -9.94 -25.48
C SER A 178 -4.18 -11.36 -25.53
N LYS A 179 -4.10 -12.12 -24.43
CA LYS A 179 -4.42 -13.56 -24.36
C LYS A 179 -3.65 -14.39 -25.41
N GLU A 180 -2.44 -13.95 -25.78
CA GLU A 180 -1.54 -14.66 -26.70
C GLU A 180 -0.38 -15.32 -25.95
N VAL A 181 -0.05 -16.56 -26.30
CA VAL A 181 1.14 -17.23 -25.76
C VAL A 181 2.37 -16.75 -26.52
N THR A 182 3.32 -16.15 -25.83
CA THR A 182 4.57 -15.63 -26.44
C THR A 182 5.76 -16.54 -26.09
N GLU A 183 6.89 -16.35 -26.77
CA GLU A 183 8.16 -17.03 -26.40
C GLU A 183 8.59 -16.69 -24.96
N ALA A 184 8.19 -15.53 -24.44
CA ALA A 184 8.48 -15.16 -23.04
C ALA A 184 7.71 -16.06 -22.06
N THR A 185 6.45 -16.41 -22.36
CA THR A 185 5.64 -17.35 -21.56
C THR A 185 6.34 -18.71 -21.41
N HIS A 186 7.05 -19.18 -22.44
CA HIS A 186 7.76 -20.46 -22.36
C HIS A 186 9.10 -20.43 -21.59
N ARG A 187 9.62 -19.25 -21.26
CA ARG A 187 10.95 -19.09 -20.65
C ARG A 187 10.93 -19.01 -19.14
N ASP A 188 9.93 -18.34 -18.57
CA ASP A 188 9.88 -18.07 -17.12
C ASP A 188 9.06 -19.14 -16.37
N ASP A 189 7.86 -19.49 -16.85
CA ASP A 189 7.00 -20.49 -16.22
C ASP A 189 6.05 -21.18 -17.22
N PRO A 190 5.92 -22.52 -17.23
CA PRO A 190 5.17 -23.24 -18.27
C PRO A 190 3.64 -23.21 -18.03
N LEU A 191 3.06 -22.04 -17.79
CA LEU A 191 1.61 -21.84 -17.64
C LEU A 191 1.01 -21.17 -18.87
N ASP A 192 -0.14 -21.70 -19.30
CA ASP A 192 -0.97 -21.04 -20.30
C ASP A 192 -1.90 -20.04 -19.61
N TYR A 193 -1.50 -18.77 -19.58
CA TYR A 193 -2.25 -17.70 -18.91
C TYR A 193 -3.63 -17.42 -19.52
N ARG A 194 -3.98 -18.02 -20.67
CA ARG A 194 -5.35 -18.03 -21.19
C ARG A 194 -6.34 -18.77 -20.29
N MET A 195 -5.84 -19.55 -19.32
CA MET A 195 -6.67 -20.21 -18.31
C MET A 195 -7.27 -19.25 -17.27
N MET A 196 -6.77 -18.01 -17.17
CA MET A 196 -7.36 -16.99 -16.30
C MET A 196 -8.84 -16.82 -16.65
N ALA A 197 -9.71 -17.00 -15.66
CA ALA A 197 -11.15 -16.87 -15.82
C ALA A 197 -11.59 -15.40 -15.80
N ALA A 198 -10.80 -14.51 -15.18
CA ALA A 198 -11.10 -13.10 -15.10
C ALA A 198 -11.08 -12.41 -16.49
N GLU A 199 -11.96 -11.43 -16.64
CA GLU A 199 -12.03 -10.56 -17.81
C GLU A 199 -11.26 -9.27 -17.51
N PHE A 200 -10.31 -8.93 -18.37
CA PHE A 200 -9.40 -7.80 -18.15
C PHE A 200 -9.67 -6.71 -19.17
N HIS A 201 -9.86 -5.48 -18.68
CA HIS A 201 -10.07 -4.29 -19.49
C HIS A 201 -8.96 -3.29 -19.15
N GLY A 202 -7.98 -3.16 -20.04
CA GLY A 202 -6.83 -2.27 -19.84
C GLY A 202 -7.13 -0.83 -20.30
N THR A 203 -6.69 0.16 -19.53
CA THR A 203 -6.76 1.58 -19.87
C THR A 203 -5.42 2.25 -19.65
N GLN A 204 -4.74 2.60 -20.74
CA GLN A 204 -3.44 3.25 -20.72
C GLN A 204 -3.59 4.74 -20.41
N ILE A 205 -3.09 5.18 -19.26
CA ILE A 205 -3.00 6.58 -18.86
C ILE A 205 -1.75 7.18 -19.50
N ARG A 206 -1.91 8.28 -20.26
CA ARG A 206 -0.79 8.99 -20.91
C ARG A 206 -1.10 10.47 -21.15
N ASP A 207 -0.06 11.29 -21.25
CA ASP A 207 -0.21 12.68 -21.69
C ASP A 207 -0.53 12.71 -23.20
N LEU A 208 -1.75 13.09 -23.57
CA LEU A 208 -2.16 13.21 -24.98
C LEU A 208 -1.77 14.56 -25.61
N GLN A 209 -1.43 15.55 -24.78
CA GLN A 209 -1.01 16.87 -25.25
C GLN A 209 0.49 16.85 -25.58
N ASN A 210 1.29 16.18 -24.75
CA ASN A 210 2.73 15.99 -24.95
C ASN A 210 3.14 14.52 -24.80
N PRO A 211 2.77 13.65 -25.76
CA PRO A 211 3.06 12.23 -25.66
C PRO A 211 4.57 11.97 -25.67
N ASP A 212 5.05 11.11 -24.77
CA ASP A 212 6.43 10.62 -24.85
C ASP A 212 6.57 9.72 -26.08
N PRO A 213 7.47 10.05 -27.03
CA PRO A 213 7.65 9.30 -28.28
C PRO A 213 8.13 7.87 -28.06
N LYS A 214 8.61 7.51 -26.87
CA LYS A 214 9.00 6.14 -26.50
C LYS A 214 7.81 5.28 -26.07
N GLU A 215 6.69 5.88 -25.69
CA GLU A 215 5.51 5.13 -25.31
C GLU A 215 4.91 4.43 -26.51
N ARG A 216 4.49 3.19 -26.29
CA ARG A 216 3.75 2.39 -27.27
C ARG A 216 2.33 2.20 -26.77
N GLN A 217 1.42 1.94 -27.70
CA GLN A 217 0.08 1.51 -27.33
C GLN A 217 0.14 0.04 -26.93
N VAL A 218 -0.36 -0.28 -25.73
CA VAL A 218 -0.52 -1.68 -25.31
C VAL A 218 -1.71 -2.29 -26.07
N PRO A 219 -1.57 -3.50 -26.65
CA PRO A 219 -2.67 -4.16 -27.36
C PRO A 219 -3.92 -4.31 -26.49
N ASN A 220 -5.10 -4.16 -27.09
CA ASN A 220 -6.40 -4.31 -26.43
C ASN A 220 -6.63 -3.39 -25.21
N CYS A 221 -5.82 -2.34 -25.05
CA CYS A 221 -6.01 -1.32 -24.03
C CYS A 221 -6.63 -0.04 -24.63
N GLU A 222 -7.59 0.54 -23.93
CA GLU A 222 -8.08 1.89 -24.19
C GLU A 222 -7.04 2.94 -23.80
N THR A 223 -7.33 4.21 -24.08
CA THR A 223 -6.45 5.33 -23.71
C THR A 223 -7.22 6.35 -22.88
N HIS A 224 -6.61 6.76 -21.77
CA HIS A 224 -7.09 7.84 -20.92
C HIS A 224 -6.08 8.98 -20.88
N ASP A 225 -6.57 10.21 -21.02
CA ASP A 225 -5.75 11.42 -20.97
C ASP A 225 -5.35 11.72 -19.52
N LEU A 226 -4.05 11.76 -19.24
CA LEU A 226 -3.48 12.08 -17.92
C LEU A 226 -4.02 13.40 -17.36
N SER A 227 -4.38 14.37 -18.22
CA SER A 227 -4.93 15.66 -17.78
C SER A 227 -6.38 15.60 -17.30
N LYS A 228 -7.07 14.47 -17.47
CA LYS A 228 -8.47 14.28 -17.09
C LYS A 228 -8.59 13.34 -15.88
N PRO A 229 -9.51 13.60 -14.95
CA PRO A 229 -9.78 12.66 -13.88
C PRO A 229 -10.49 11.41 -14.40
N ILE A 230 -10.28 10.29 -13.70
CA ILE A 230 -11.07 9.07 -13.82
C ILE A 230 -12.22 9.19 -12.81
N VAL A 231 -13.46 8.91 -13.23
CA VAL A 231 -14.64 9.05 -12.36
C VAL A 231 -15.27 7.67 -12.14
N LEU A 232 -15.33 7.24 -10.88
CA LEU A 232 -15.96 5.99 -10.45
C LEU A 232 -17.02 6.30 -9.40
N GLY A 233 -18.30 6.27 -9.81
CA GLY A 233 -19.41 6.70 -8.96
C GLY A 233 -19.24 8.16 -8.52
N LYS A 234 -19.21 8.39 -7.21
CA LYS A 234 -18.94 9.69 -6.59
C LYS A 234 -17.45 10.01 -6.43
N THR A 235 -16.56 9.05 -6.70
CA THR A 235 -15.12 9.22 -6.55
C THR A 235 -14.50 9.83 -7.80
N VAL A 236 -13.81 10.95 -7.63
CA VAL A 236 -12.97 11.58 -8.66
C VAL A 236 -11.52 11.22 -8.37
N ILE A 237 -10.86 10.57 -9.32
CA ILE A 237 -9.49 10.08 -9.19
C ILE A 237 -8.62 10.85 -10.18
N THR A 238 -7.69 11.65 -9.66
CA THR A 238 -6.76 12.42 -10.48
C THR A 238 -5.38 11.75 -10.48
N PRO A 239 -4.99 11.06 -11.57
CA PRO A 239 -3.63 10.56 -11.72
C PRO A 239 -2.68 11.74 -12.00
N PHE A 240 -1.45 11.66 -11.50
CA PHE A 240 -0.41 12.64 -11.80
C PHE A 240 1.00 12.01 -11.75
N PRO A 241 1.96 12.51 -12.54
CA PRO A 241 3.30 11.94 -12.60
C PRO A 241 4.13 12.34 -11.38
N VAL A 242 4.96 11.40 -10.90
CA VAL A 242 5.96 11.64 -9.85
C VAL A 242 7.35 11.27 -10.34
N TYR A 243 8.38 11.67 -9.59
CA TYR A 243 9.78 11.40 -9.95
C TYR A 243 10.27 10.09 -9.33
N HIS A 244 10.47 9.07 -10.18
CA HIS A 244 11.07 7.77 -9.85
C HIS A 244 12.28 7.52 -10.76
N ALA A 245 13.28 8.40 -10.66
CA ALA A 245 14.49 8.40 -11.48
C ALA A 245 14.24 8.32 -13.01
N ASP A 246 14.46 7.16 -13.62
CA ASP A 246 14.28 6.90 -15.05
C ASP A 246 13.01 6.09 -15.37
N THR A 247 12.23 5.74 -14.35
CA THR A 247 10.98 4.99 -14.47
C THR A 247 9.78 5.94 -14.38
N PRO A 248 8.89 5.99 -15.38
CA PRO A 248 7.61 6.67 -15.27
C PRO A 248 6.78 6.09 -14.11
N CYS A 249 6.37 6.95 -13.18
CA CYS A 249 5.56 6.58 -12.02
C CYS A 249 4.36 7.53 -11.88
N LEU A 250 3.21 6.97 -11.50
CA LEU A 250 1.98 7.70 -11.24
C LEU A 250 1.62 7.64 -9.76
N ALA A 251 1.16 8.78 -9.25
CA ALA A 251 0.45 8.91 -7.98
C ALA A 251 -1.02 9.26 -8.24
N TYR A 252 -1.87 9.07 -7.24
CA TYR A 252 -3.31 9.20 -7.36
C TYR A 252 -3.89 10.04 -6.23
N ARG A 253 -4.67 11.07 -6.58
CA ARG A 253 -5.51 11.82 -5.63
C ARG A 253 -6.96 11.39 -5.79
N PHE A 254 -7.57 10.95 -4.70
CA PHE A 254 -8.97 10.53 -4.61
C PHE A 254 -9.75 11.61 -3.88
N GLU A 255 -10.80 12.11 -4.49
CA GLU A 255 -11.78 13.00 -3.89
C GLU A 255 -13.12 12.27 -3.89
N HIS A 256 -13.62 11.94 -2.71
CA HIS A 256 -14.88 11.24 -2.52
C HIS A 256 -15.74 12.05 -1.55
N GLU A 257 -16.80 12.65 -2.07
CA GLU A 257 -17.64 13.58 -1.30
C GLU A 257 -16.82 14.71 -0.67
N ASP A 258 -16.66 14.71 0.65
CA ASP A 258 -15.93 15.73 1.42
C ASP A 258 -14.55 15.29 1.92
N VAL A 259 -14.11 14.08 1.56
CA VAL A 259 -12.80 13.54 1.97
C VAL A 259 -11.84 13.37 0.81
N VAL A 260 -10.56 13.54 1.14
CA VAL A 260 -9.44 13.47 0.22
C VAL A 260 -8.44 12.42 0.70
N PHE A 261 -8.16 11.44 -0.16
CA PHE A 261 -7.06 10.49 0.01
C PHE A 261 -6.00 10.70 -1.07
N LEU A 262 -4.72 10.75 -0.69
CA LEU A 262 -3.60 10.77 -1.63
C LEU A 262 -2.79 9.49 -1.50
N PHE A 263 -2.45 8.86 -2.63
CA PHE A 263 -1.52 7.75 -2.68
C PHE A 263 -0.35 8.08 -3.60
N CYS A 264 0.87 8.10 -3.05
CA CYS A 264 2.09 8.46 -3.76
C CYS A 264 3.26 7.60 -3.27
N THR A 265 3.50 6.47 -3.92
CA THR A 265 4.68 5.61 -3.65
C THR A 265 5.78 5.89 -4.67
N ASP A 266 7.00 5.50 -4.34
CA ASP A 266 8.18 5.55 -5.20
C ASP A 266 8.38 6.94 -5.80
N HIS A 267 8.43 7.92 -4.92
CA HIS A 267 8.77 9.29 -5.27
C HIS A 267 10.05 9.73 -4.57
N GLU A 268 11.01 10.26 -5.32
CA GLU A 268 12.23 10.85 -4.78
C GLU A 268 12.23 12.38 -4.90
N LEU A 269 12.43 13.05 -3.77
CA LEU A 269 13.07 14.37 -3.72
C LEU A 269 14.58 14.14 -3.66
N ARG A 270 15.26 14.42 -4.76
CA ARG A 270 16.69 14.22 -4.92
C ARG A 270 17.46 15.23 -4.06
N HIS A 271 18.47 14.75 -3.31
CA HIS A 271 19.34 15.61 -2.48
C HIS A 271 20.77 15.66 -3.02
N GLY A 272 20.93 16.18 -4.25
CA GLY A 272 22.24 16.35 -4.89
C GLY A 272 22.89 17.72 -4.66
N ASP A 273 24.22 17.76 -4.68
CA ASP A 273 25.00 18.99 -4.43
C ASP A 273 24.91 20.04 -5.56
N ASP A 274 24.45 19.64 -6.76
CA ASP A 274 24.28 20.52 -7.92
C ASP A 274 22.79 20.81 -8.20
N PRO A 275 22.28 21.99 -7.79
CA PRO A 275 20.90 22.42 -8.08
C PRO A 275 20.60 22.55 -9.58
N GLN A 276 21.63 22.69 -10.43
CA GLN A 276 21.43 22.81 -11.87
C GLN A 276 21.34 21.45 -12.57
N HIS A 277 21.63 20.36 -11.88
CA HIS A 277 21.60 19.03 -12.44
C HIS A 277 20.19 18.70 -12.99
N PRO A 278 20.06 18.16 -14.22
CA PRO A 278 18.75 17.92 -14.83
C PRO A 278 17.83 17.01 -14.00
N ARG A 279 18.40 16.00 -13.32
CA ARG A 279 17.63 15.13 -12.40
C ARG A 279 17.11 15.90 -11.18
N GLN A 280 17.92 16.81 -10.63
CA GLN A 280 17.56 17.63 -9.48
C GLN A 280 16.33 18.50 -9.80
N LYS A 281 16.38 19.24 -10.92
CA LYS A 281 15.26 20.07 -11.37
C LYS A 281 13.99 19.28 -11.64
N ARG A 282 14.09 18.09 -12.25
CA ARG A 282 12.93 17.23 -12.51
C ARG A 282 12.30 16.73 -11.21
N SER A 283 13.13 16.28 -10.28
CA SER A 283 12.72 15.88 -8.93
C SER A 283 12.00 17.02 -8.21
N GLU A 284 12.59 18.22 -8.16
CA GLU A 284 11.99 19.39 -7.49
C GLU A 284 10.65 19.80 -8.12
N ALA A 285 10.55 19.76 -9.45
CA ALA A 285 9.29 20.04 -10.14
C ALA A 285 8.20 19.00 -9.82
N ALA A 286 8.57 17.72 -9.70
CA ALA A 286 7.67 16.66 -9.28
C ALA A 286 7.25 16.83 -7.81
N GLU A 287 8.17 17.13 -6.91
CA GLU A 287 7.87 17.40 -5.49
C GLU A 287 6.89 18.57 -5.34
N GLN A 288 7.06 19.64 -6.13
CA GLN A 288 6.10 20.75 -6.15
C GLN A 288 4.70 20.32 -6.63
N LEU A 289 4.63 19.39 -7.60
CA LEU A 289 3.35 18.83 -8.03
C LEU A 289 2.74 17.96 -6.94
N VAL A 290 3.52 17.09 -6.31
CA VAL A 290 3.09 16.25 -5.18
C VAL A 290 2.52 17.13 -4.08
N ARG A 291 3.21 18.20 -3.67
CA ARG A 291 2.73 19.15 -2.66
C ARG A 291 1.41 19.83 -3.05
N ARG A 292 1.27 20.22 -4.32
CA ARG A 292 -0.02 20.78 -4.81
C ARG A 292 -1.15 19.76 -4.72
N MET A 293 -0.88 18.50 -5.08
CA MET A 293 -1.86 17.42 -5.04
C MET A 293 -2.14 16.92 -3.62
N ALA A 294 -1.20 17.04 -2.69
CA ALA A 294 -1.32 16.62 -1.30
C ALA A 294 -2.00 17.66 -0.40
N LYS A 295 -2.11 18.90 -0.86
CA LYS A 295 -2.62 20.01 -0.05
C LYS A 295 -4.01 19.70 0.53
N ASN A 296 -4.13 19.88 1.84
CA ASN A 296 -5.34 19.65 2.64
C ASN A 296 -5.92 18.22 2.52
N ALA A 297 -5.08 17.21 2.22
CA ALA A 297 -5.54 15.83 2.23
C ALA A 297 -5.93 15.38 3.65
N ASP A 298 -7.02 14.62 3.77
CA ASP A 298 -7.40 14.00 5.03
C ASP A 298 -6.48 12.84 5.38
N VAL A 299 -6.15 12.03 4.37
CA VAL A 299 -5.20 10.94 4.48
C VAL A 299 -4.23 10.98 3.31
N ALA A 300 -2.95 10.76 3.57
CA ALA A 300 -1.96 10.49 2.53
C ALA A 300 -1.14 9.24 2.83
N TYR A 301 -0.82 8.48 1.80
CA TYR A 301 0.19 7.42 1.82
C TYR A 301 1.39 7.88 1.00
N PHE A 302 2.57 7.86 1.62
CA PHE A 302 3.85 8.10 0.94
C PHE A 302 4.79 6.92 1.14
N ASP A 303 5.66 6.67 0.17
CA ASP A 303 6.86 5.90 0.47
C ASP A 303 7.80 6.70 1.40
N GLY A 304 8.56 6.00 2.22
CA GLY A 304 9.60 6.59 3.07
C GLY A 304 10.64 5.54 3.39
N GLN A 305 11.30 5.05 2.34
CA GLN A 305 12.17 3.90 2.44
C GLN A 305 13.44 4.21 3.26
N TYR A 306 13.93 5.44 3.20
CA TYR A 306 15.21 5.84 3.76
C TYR A 306 15.08 6.95 4.82
N LEU A 307 16.04 7.01 5.74
CA LEU A 307 16.39 8.23 6.45
C LEU A 307 17.39 9.03 5.61
N LEU A 308 17.48 10.35 5.79
CA LEU A 308 18.43 11.19 5.03
C LEU A 308 19.89 10.72 5.15
N GLU A 309 20.32 10.26 6.34
CA GLU A 309 21.67 9.72 6.53
C GLU A 309 21.92 8.43 5.73
N GLU A 310 20.88 7.61 5.56
CA GLU A 310 20.92 6.38 4.77
C GLU A 310 20.90 6.71 3.28
N TYR A 311 20.07 7.67 2.88
CA TYR A 311 19.99 8.16 1.51
C TYR A 311 21.34 8.70 1.03
N HIS A 312 22.05 9.46 1.86
CA HIS A 312 23.41 9.94 1.55
C HIS A 312 24.50 8.85 1.64
N GLY A 313 24.17 7.64 2.08
CA GLY A 313 25.11 6.54 2.24
C GLY A 313 26.06 6.68 3.44
N ARG A 314 25.72 7.54 4.42
CA ARG A 314 26.50 7.70 5.66
C ARG A 314 26.23 6.55 6.63
N LYS A 315 25.05 5.95 6.54
CA LYS A 315 24.60 4.78 7.30
C LYS A 315 23.95 3.76 6.36
N GLY A 316 23.97 2.47 6.71
CA GLY A 316 23.11 1.47 6.08
C GLY A 316 21.71 1.44 6.69
N THR A 317 20.75 0.82 6.01
CA THR A 317 19.36 0.69 6.46
C THR A 317 19.17 -0.38 7.55
N GLY A 318 20.06 -1.37 7.62
CA GLY A 318 20.10 -2.41 8.64
C GLY A 318 21.48 -2.57 9.30
N ARG A 319 21.59 -3.40 10.35
CA ARG A 319 22.83 -3.57 11.13
C ARG A 319 24.05 -4.00 10.32
N CYS A 320 23.83 -4.82 9.30
CA CYS A 320 24.89 -5.43 8.50
C CYS A 320 24.99 -4.86 7.07
N THR A 321 24.19 -3.84 6.75
CA THR A 321 24.17 -3.24 5.41
C THR A 321 25.18 -2.10 5.36
N PRO A 322 26.13 -2.09 4.40
CA PRO A 322 27.07 -0.98 4.27
C PRO A 322 26.34 0.31 3.85
N GLY A 323 26.88 1.46 4.27
CA GLY A 323 26.40 2.76 3.81
C GLY A 323 26.73 2.96 2.33
N VAL A 324 25.70 3.09 1.51
CA VAL A 324 25.79 3.39 0.07
C VAL A 324 24.72 4.41 -0.28
N SER A 325 25.09 5.42 -1.06
CA SER A 325 24.16 6.45 -1.50
C SER A 325 23.00 5.83 -2.28
N ARG A 326 21.78 6.23 -1.93
CA ARG A 326 20.52 5.83 -2.57
C ARG A 326 19.93 6.91 -3.48
N MET A 327 20.74 7.94 -3.78
CA MET A 327 20.38 8.95 -4.76
C MET A 327 20.12 8.33 -6.13
N ASP A 328 19.04 8.79 -6.78
CA ASP A 328 18.51 8.28 -8.03
C ASP A 328 17.95 6.83 -7.94
N TRP A 329 17.69 6.30 -6.74
CA TRP A 329 16.97 5.04 -6.55
C TRP A 329 15.45 5.24 -6.53
N GLY A 330 14.99 6.49 -6.45
CA GLY A 330 13.58 6.84 -6.66
C GLY A 330 12.66 6.70 -5.44
N HIS A 331 13.22 6.68 -4.23
CA HIS A 331 12.44 6.64 -2.99
C HIS A 331 12.67 7.86 -2.09
N SER A 332 11.65 8.20 -1.32
CA SER A 332 11.62 9.33 -0.40
C SER A 332 12.42 9.07 0.87
N CYS A 333 12.96 10.15 1.45
CA CYS A 333 13.39 10.14 2.84
C CYS A 333 12.18 10.39 3.75
N ILE A 334 12.16 9.77 4.93
CA ILE A 334 11.11 9.97 5.93
C ILE A 334 11.02 11.45 6.34
N GLU A 335 12.17 12.12 6.43
CA GLU A 335 12.24 13.55 6.74
C GLU A 335 11.52 14.42 5.69
N ASP A 336 11.69 14.10 4.40
CA ASP A 336 10.99 14.80 3.31
C ASP A 336 9.46 14.62 3.42
N VAL A 337 9.02 13.41 3.80
CA VAL A 337 7.60 13.10 4.01
C VAL A 337 7.03 13.87 5.19
N ILE A 338 7.79 14.00 6.29
CA ILE A 338 7.40 14.79 7.46
C ILE A 338 7.22 16.26 7.08
N GLU A 339 8.20 16.86 6.40
CA GLU A 339 8.11 18.25 5.94
C GLU A 339 6.92 18.45 5.00
N ARG A 340 6.73 17.51 4.06
CA ARG A 340 5.61 17.52 3.13
C ARG A 340 4.26 17.47 3.86
N ALA A 341 4.13 16.62 4.88
CA ALA A 341 2.90 16.48 5.67
C ALA A 341 2.52 17.80 6.35
N TYR A 342 3.49 18.46 6.99
CA TYR A 342 3.26 19.75 7.65
C TYR A 342 2.95 20.88 6.67
N ASP A 343 3.74 21.04 5.63
CA ASP A 343 3.57 22.13 4.65
C ASP A 343 2.25 22.01 3.87
N CYS A 344 1.78 20.78 3.65
CA CYS A 344 0.54 20.51 2.96
C CYS A 344 -0.67 20.42 3.89
N GLN A 345 -0.49 20.53 5.21
CA GLN A 345 -1.54 20.41 6.23
C GLN A 345 -2.33 19.10 6.11
N ILE A 346 -1.62 17.98 5.94
CA ILE A 346 -2.21 16.65 5.81
C ILE A 346 -2.65 16.17 7.19
N LYS A 347 -3.94 15.82 7.36
CA LYS A 347 -4.46 15.46 8.69
C LYS A 347 -3.85 14.15 9.20
N ARG A 348 -3.71 13.14 8.34
CA ARG A 348 -3.05 11.86 8.66
C ARG A 348 -2.15 11.40 7.52
N THR A 349 -0.91 11.05 7.84
CA THR A 349 0.09 10.55 6.88
C THR A 349 0.56 9.17 7.30
N PHE A 350 0.48 8.23 6.36
CA PHE A 350 1.01 6.88 6.48
C PHE A 350 2.26 6.75 5.62
N ILE A 351 3.36 6.32 6.23
CA ILE A 351 4.63 6.11 5.53
C ILE A 351 4.84 4.61 5.33
N GLY A 352 4.91 4.16 4.08
CA GLY A 352 5.15 2.76 3.74
C GLY A 352 6.34 2.57 2.81
N HIS A 353 6.28 1.51 2.00
CA HIS A 353 7.38 1.05 1.15
C HIS A 353 8.69 0.86 1.95
N HIS A 354 8.57 0.18 3.09
CA HIS A 354 9.67 0.09 4.05
C HIS A 354 10.85 -0.73 3.49
N ASP A 355 12.08 -0.28 3.72
CA ASP A 355 13.30 -0.95 3.23
C ASP A 355 13.45 -2.38 3.78
N PRO A 356 13.67 -3.41 2.95
CA PRO A 356 13.70 -4.80 3.38
C PRO A 356 14.80 -5.18 4.36
N ASP A 357 15.87 -4.39 4.45
CA ASP A 357 16.94 -4.64 5.42
C ASP A 357 16.69 -3.96 6.77
N ARG A 358 15.69 -3.07 6.88
CA ARG A 358 15.38 -2.39 8.15
C ARG A 358 14.69 -3.35 9.12
N GLU A 359 15.35 -3.65 10.24
CA GLU A 359 14.85 -4.52 11.31
C GLU A 359 13.51 -4.04 11.87
N TRP A 360 12.70 -4.98 12.35
CA TRP A 360 11.37 -4.69 12.86
C TRP A 360 11.38 -3.77 14.09
N LEU A 361 12.35 -3.94 15.00
CA LEU A 361 12.48 -3.09 16.19
C LEU A 361 12.86 -1.65 15.85
N ASP A 362 13.67 -1.44 14.81
CA ASP A 362 14.01 -0.10 14.33
C ASP A 362 12.78 0.59 13.75
N ARG A 363 11.91 -0.15 13.04
CA ARG A 363 10.63 0.36 12.52
C ARG A 363 9.67 0.73 13.65
N LEU A 364 9.57 -0.12 14.69
CA LEU A 364 8.74 0.17 15.85
C LEU A 364 9.20 1.46 16.55
N THR A 365 10.50 1.57 16.83
CA THR A 365 11.09 2.75 17.49
C THR A 365 10.87 4.02 16.65
N LEU A 366 10.99 3.89 15.33
CA LEU A 366 10.74 4.99 14.40
C LEU A 366 9.26 5.40 14.38
N ASP A 367 8.33 4.45 14.33
CA ASP A 367 6.89 4.72 14.37
C ASP A 367 6.46 5.40 15.67
N GLU A 368 6.95 4.92 16.82
CA GLU A 368 6.68 5.54 18.12
C GLU A 368 7.14 6.99 18.17
N ARG A 369 8.32 7.29 17.58
CA ARG A 369 8.84 8.65 17.49
C ARG A 369 7.99 9.52 16.57
N LEU A 370 7.63 9.03 15.38
CA LEU A 370 6.77 9.76 14.43
C LEU A 370 5.43 10.13 15.07
N GLN A 371 4.79 9.19 15.76
CA GLN A 371 3.51 9.45 16.44
C GLN A 371 3.67 10.42 17.61
N ALA A 372 4.74 10.30 18.40
CA ALA A 372 5.00 11.20 19.52
C ALA A 372 5.26 12.64 19.05
N ASP A 373 6.11 12.80 18.04
CA ASP A 373 6.50 14.12 17.51
C ASP A 373 5.35 14.81 16.77
N SER A 374 4.39 14.05 16.23
CA SER A 374 3.26 14.57 15.46
C SER A 374 1.98 14.82 16.28
N LYS A 375 1.91 14.30 17.52
CA LYS A 375 0.69 14.27 18.37
C LYS A 375 -0.06 15.59 18.51
N ASP A 376 0.65 16.70 18.67
CA ASP A 376 0.07 18.02 18.96
C ASP A 376 0.19 19.02 17.79
N THR A 377 0.49 18.52 16.59
CA THR A 377 0.75 19.36 15.41
C THR A 377 -0.49 19.57 14.53
N GLY A 378 -1.55 18.78 14.75
CA GLY A 378 -2.71 18.71 13.86
C GLY A 378 -2.48 17.86 12.59
N CYS A 379 -1.26 17.36 12.38
CA CYS A 379 -0.92 16.36 11.37
C CYS A 379 -0.48 15.09 12.12
N HIS A 380 -1.16 13.97 11.95
CA HIS A 380 -0.74 12.70 12.57
C HIS A 380 0.13 11.90 11.59
N ILE A 381 1.32 11.48 12.00
CA ILE A 381 2.26 10.75 11.13
C ILE A 381 2.59 9.41 11.77
N GLU A 382 2.42 8.32 11.03
CA GLU A 382 2.75 6.97 11.45
C GLU A 382 3.26 6.13 10.27
N LEU A 383 3.97 5.04 10.57
CA LEU A 383 4.34 4.03 9.60
C LEU A 383 3.11 3.17 9.25
N ALA A 384 2.91 2.92 7.96
CA ALA A 384 1.88 2.05 7.42
C ALA A 384 2.16 0.59 7.80
N LYS A 385 1.15 -0.08 8.35
CA LYS A 385 1.24 -1.46 8.83
C LYS A 385 0.44 -2.40 7.92
N ASP A 386 0.88 -3.66 7.85
CA ASP A 386 0.15 -4.70 7.12
C ASP A 386 -1.25 -4.87 7.70
N ARG A 387 -2.24 -4.92 6.80
CA ARG A 387 -3.69 -5.02 7.06
C ARG A 387 -4.25 -3.90 7.94
N GLN A 388 -3.54 -2.78 8.06
CA GLN A 388 -4.07 -1.62 8.73
C GLN A 388 -5.27 -1.08 7.94
N VAL A 389 -6.37 -0.84 8.66
CA VAL A 389 -7.62 -0.29 8.11
C VAL A 389 -7.77 1.15 8.57
N VAL A 390 -8.09 2.03 7.63
CA VAL A 390 -8.30 3.46 7.86
C VAL A 390 -9.68 3.83 7.31
N ASP A 391 -10.59 4.22 8.18
CA ASP A 391 -11.90 4.76 7.80
C ASP A 391 -11.82 6.30 7.75
N LEU A 392 -12.32 6.88 6.65
CA LEU A 392 -12.48 8.33 6.44
C LEU A 392 -13.94 8.75 6.56
#